data_AF-A0A2M7IRX6-F1
#
_entry.id   AF-A0A2M7IRX6-F1
#
_cell.length_a   1.000
_cell.length_b   1.000
_cell.length_c   1.000
_cell.angle_alpha   90.00
_cell.angle_beta   90.00
_cell.angle_gamma   90.00
#
_symmetry.space_group_name_H-M   'P 1'
#
loop_
_entity.id
_entity.type
_entity.pdbx_description
1 polymer ?
#
loop_
_entity_poly.entity_id
_entity_poly.type
_entity_poly.pdbx_seq_one_letter_code
_entity_poly.pdbx_strand_id
1 'polypeptide(L)'
;MNKSLHLNKTLAFIAGVHFAFLQFAYYFVLEAFLTSRSISFFIALLFWLVGFLMGLNIKKNGLFILLLSAGTLTYYCGFLLNQLFLYNKNLFFIISLFIIVSGISPGYLFSKGGDNFARVKDFFFHENNGFILGVLLSLPAILFYGSLFLKIGPAAGFVFFMLMFFLSNGHWLPRKR
;
A
#
# COMPACT_ATOMS: atom_id res chain seq x y z
N MET A 1 10.36 -14.55 -24.56
CA MET A 1 9.41 -13.41 -24.45
C MET A 1 8.34 -13.58 -23.36
N ASN A 2 7.81 -14.79 -23.09
CA ASN A 2 6.66 -14.99 -22.18
C ASN A 2 6.92 -14.78 -20.67
N LYS A 3 8.15 -15.03 -20.19
CA LYS A 3 8.48 -15.01 -18.75
C LYS A 3 8.41 -13.60 -18.13
N SER A 4 8.83 -12.57 -18.87
CA SER A 4 8.80 -11.17 -18.40
C SER A 4 7.37 -10.63 -18.27
N LEU A 5 6.46 -11.01 -19.18
CA LEU A 5 5.07 -10.59 -19.14
C LEU A 5 4.33 -11.18 -17.93
N HIS A 6 4.51 -12.48 -17.66
CA HIS A 6 3.94 -13.12 -16.48
C HIS A 6 4.42 -12.48 -15.19
N LEU A 7 5.71 -12.14 -15.12
CA LEU A 7 6.30 -11.53 -13.94
C LEU A 7 5.75 -10.12 -13.67
N ASN A 8 5.54 -9.32 -14.71
CA ASN A 8 4.93 -7.99 -14.58
C ASN A 8 3.49 -8.08 -14.04
N LYS A 9 2.71 -9.07 -14.51
CA LYS A 9 1.35 -9.34 -14.02
C LYS A 9 1.36 -9.73 -12.55
N THR A 10 2.27 -10.62 -12.15
CA THR A 10 2.43 -11.05 -10.76
C THR A 10 2.83 -9.89 -9.86
N LEU A 11 3.75 -9.01 -10.30
CA LEU A 11 4.15 -7.84 -9.52
C LEU A 11 3.01 -6.82 -9.36
N ALA A 12 2.22 -6.58 -10.40
CA ALA A 12 1.03 -5.74 -10.31
C ALA A 12 0.02 -6.31 -9.30
N PHE A 13 -0.23 -7.62 -9.36
CA PHE A 13 -1.10 -8.31 -8.42
C PHE A 13 -0.61 -8.19 -6.96
N ILE A 14 0.67 -8.45 -6.72
CA ILE A 14 1.24 -8.39 -5.36
C ILE A 14 1.27 -6.96 -4.83
N ALA A 15 1.53 -5.97 -5.69
CA ALA A 15 1.43 -4.56 -5.31
C ALA A 15 0.01 -4.23 -4.81
N GLY A 16 -1.02 -4.66 -5.54
CA GLY A 16 -2.41 -4.51 -5.11
C GLY A 16 -2.68 -5.16 -3.74
N VAL A 17 -2.22 -6.41 -3.53
CA VAL A 17 -2.35 -7.09 -2.23
C VAL A 17 -1.69 -6.28 -1.10
N HIS A 18 -0.47 -5.79 -1.33
CA HIS A 18 0.25 -4.99 -0.33
C HIS A 18 -0.47 -3.67 -0.04
N PHE A 19 -0.97 -2.96 -1.05
CA PHE A 19 -1.70 -1.71 -0.84
C PHE A 19 -2.98 -1.93 -0.04
N ALA A 20 -3.72 -3.02 -0.31
CA ALA A 20 -4.87 -3.38 0.49
C ALA A 20 -4.48 -3.67 1.95
N PHE A 21 -3.43 -4.46 2.19
CA PHE A 21 -2.94 -4.72 3.55
C PHE A 21 -2.55 -3.44 4.28
N LEU A 22 -1.81 -2.55 3.62
CA LEU A 22 -1.36 -1.28 4.21
C LEU A 22 -2.56 -0.37 4.53
N GLN A 23 -3.49 -0.19 3.59
CA GLN A 23 -4.66 0.67 3.75
C GLN A 23 -5.61 0.14 4.85
N PHE A 24 -5.90 -1.16 4.86
CA PHE A 24 -6.76 -1.76 5.86
C PHE A 24 -6.09 -1.84 7.22
N ALA A 25 -4.77 -2.05 7.29
CA ALA A 25 -4.05 -1.98 8.54
C ALA A 25 -4.13 -0.58 9.16
N TYR A 26 -3.99 0.50 8.38
CA TYR A 26 -4.25 1.86 8.88
C TYR A 26 -5.67 2.03 9.43
N TYR A 27 -6.68 1.57 8.70
CA TYR A 27 -8.07 1.61 9.16
C TYR A 27 -8.23 0.89 10.51
N PHE A 28 -7.73 -0.34 10.63
CA PHE A 28 -7.85 -1.11 11.87
C PHE A 28 -7.01 -0.55 13.03
N VAL A 29 -5.87 0.10 12.75
CA VAL A 29 -5.09 0.82 13.77
C VAL A 29 -5.90 2.00 14.32
N LEU A 30 -6.54 2.78 13.44
CA LEU A 30 -7.39 3.89 13.87
C LEU A 30 -8.59 3.41 14.70
N GLU A 31 -9.24 2.31 14.27
CA GLU A 31 -10.34 1.69 15.02
C GLU A 31 -9.90 1.14 16.37
N ALA A 32 -8.75 0.47 16.44
CA ALA A 32 -8.28 -0.17 17.67
C ALA A 32 -7.76 0.83 18.72
N PHE A 33 -7.14 1.94 18.31
CA PHE A 33 -6.36 2.79 19.23
C PHE A 33 -6.84 4.24 19.37
N LEU A 34 -7.70 4.73 18.47
CA LEU A 34 -8.10 6.14 18.44
C LEU A 34 -9.60 6.37 18.53
N THR A 35 -10.41 5.62 17.77
CA THR A 35 -11.85 5.90 17.63
C THR A 35 -12.62 4.69 17.13
N SER A 36 -13.69 4.28 17.83
CA SER A 36 -14.64 3.23 17.36
C SER A 36 -15.80 3.79 16.51
N ARG A 37 -15.58 4.92 15.82
CA ARG A 37 -16.61 5.58 14.99
C ARG A 37 -16.30 5.39 13.52
N SER A 38 -17.36 5.27 12.72
CA SER A 38 -17.36 5.25 11.24
C SER A 38 -16.52 6.33 10.55
N ILE A 39 -16.13 7.38 11.27
CA ILE A 39 -15.23 8.44 10.83
C ILE A 39 -13.83 7.87 10.50
N SER A 40 -13.32 6.87 11.25
CA SER A 40 -11.98 6.26 11.04
C SER A 40 -11.76 5.77 9.61
N PHE A 41 -12.78 5.09 9.05
CA PHE A 41 -12.76 4.59 7.69
C PHE A 41 -12.75 5.72 6.66
N PHE A 42 -13.63 6.71 6.84
CA PHE A 42 -13.73 7.87 5.96
C PHE A 42 -12.40 8.62 5.89
N ILE A 43 -11.73 8.78 7.02
CA ILE A 43 -10.43 9.44 7.13
C ILE A 43 -9.36 8.64 6.40
N ALA A 44 -9.24 7.34 6.72
CA ALA A 44 -8.23 6.49 6.12
C ALA A 44 -8.35 6.52 4.59
N LEU A 45 -9.58 6.44 4.07
CA LEU A 45 -9.84 6.56 2.64
C LEU A 45 -9.54 7.96 2.09
N LEU A 46 -10.01 9.02 2.75
CA LEU A 46 -9.86 10.39 2.26
C LEU A 46 -8.39 10.78 2.14
N PHE A 47 -7.60 10.57 3.20
CA PHE A 47 -6.18 10.92 3.18
C PHE A 47 -5.36 10.00 2.28
N TRP A 48 -5.76 8.73 2.15
CA TRP A 48 -5.17 7.83 1.16
C TRP A 48 -5.43 8.33 -0.25
N LEU A 49 -6.67 8.78 -0.55
CA LEU A 49 -7.03 9.35 -1.84
C LEU A 49 -6.25 10.63 -2.12
N VAL A 50 -6.05 11.51 -1.13
CA VAL A 50 -5.19 12.69 -1.29
C VAL A 50 -3.78 12.27 -1.68
N GLY A 51 -3.18 11.32 -0.96
CA GLY A 51 -1.88 10.76 -1.31
C GLY A 51 -1.85 10.15 -2.71
N PHE A 52 -2.88 9.39 -3.07
CA PHE A 52 -3.02 8.79 -4.39
C PHE A 52 -3.03 9.84 -5.50
N LEU A 53 -3.83 10.90 -5.35
CA LEU A 53 -3.88 12.01 -6.30
C LEU A 53 -2.53 12.74 -6.39
N MET A 54 -1.82 12.92 -5.28
CA MET A 54 -0.45 13.45 -5.30
C MET A 54 0.49 12.53 -6.10
N GLY A 55 0.43 11.23 -5.87
CA GLY A 55 1.24 10.22 -6.56
C GLY A 55 1.03 10.21 -8.07
N LEU A 56 -0.19 10.42 -8.55
CA LEU A 56 -0.50 10.48 -9.99
C LEU A 56 0.30 11.57 -10.73
N ASN A 57 0.57 12.68 -10.03
CA ASN A 57 1.21 13.88 -10.56
C ASN A 57 2.76 13.86 -10.47
N ILE A 58 3.35 12.84 -9.83
CA ILE A 58 4.81 12.74 -9.71
C ILE A 58 5.45 12.32 -11.04
N LYS A 59 6.52 13.02 -11.43
CA LYS A 59 7.28 12.75 -12.65
C LYS A 59 8.03 11.40 -12.57
N LYS A 60 8.28 10.81 -13.74
CA LYS A 60 8.82 9.45 -13.91
C LYS A 60 10.32 9.38 -13.53
N ASN A 61 10.60 9.25 -12.24
CA ASN A 61 11.96 9.27 -11.70
C ASN A 61 12.45 7.95 -11.05
N GLY A 62 11.77 6.81 -11.27
CA GLY A 62 12.16 5.52 -10.66
C GLY A 62 11.97 5.48 -9.14
N LEU A 63 11.11 6.35 -8.60
CA LEU A 63 10.94 6.57 -7.16
C LEU A 63 10.05 5.52 -6.48
N PHE A 64 9.47 4.58 -7.22
CA PHE A 64 8.45 3.68 -6.67
C PHE A 64 8.91 2.90 -5.43
N ILE A 65 10.11 2.30 -5.46
CA ILE A 65 10.64 1.54 -4.31
C ILE A 65 10.86 2.44 -3.09
N LEU A 66 11.31 3.68 -3.31
CA LEU A 66 11.46 4.67 -2.24
C LEU A 66 10.09 5.04 -1.64
N LEU A 67 9.09 5.30 -2.49
CA LEU A 67 7.73 5.65 -2.07
C LEU A 67 7.05 4.49 -1.34
N LEU A 68 7.22 3.25 -1.82
CA LEU A 68 6.68 2.04 -1.21
C LEU A 68 7.32 1.79 0.17
N SER A 69 8.64 1.95 0.26
CA SER A 69 9.39 1.84 1.52
C SER A 69 8.98 2.93 2.51
N ALA A 70 8.86 4.18 2.04
CA ALA A 70 8.43 5.30 2.86
C ALA A 70 7.00 5.10 3.38
N GLY A 71 6.06 4.67 2.52
CA GLY A 71 4.70 4.34 2.92
C GLY A 71 4.68 3.27 4.01
N THR A 72 5.34 2.14 3.78
CA THR A 72 5.42 1.04 4.76
C THR A 72 6.06 1.49 6.07
N LEU A 73 7.14 2.29 6.01
CA LEU A 73 7.81 2.81 7.21
C LEU A 73 6.90 3.76 8.00
N THR A 74 6.22 4.70 7.33
CA THR A 74 5.30 5.63 7.98
C THR A 74 4.12 4.93 8.63
N TYR A 75 3.69 3.77 8.11
CA TYR A 75 2.73 2.92 8.81
C TYR A 75 3.27 2.43 10.15
N TYR A 76 4.49 1.88 10.18
CA TYR A 76 5.07 1.41 11.44
C TYR A 76 5.36 2.52 12.43
N CYS A 77 5.78 3.70 11.95
CA CYS A 77 5.87 4.89 12.82
C CYS A 77 4.51 5.25 13.40
N GLY A 78 3.45 5.28 12.59
CA GLY A 78 2.08 5.53 13.05
C GLY A 78 1.58 4.48 14.03
N PHE A 79 1.83 3.20 13.75
CA PHE A 79 1.48 2.08 14.62
C PHE A 79 2.14 2.21 15.99
N LEU A 80 3.46 2.44 16.03
CA LEU A 80 4.20 2.62 17.28
C LEU A 80 3.74 3.86 18.06
N LEU A 81 3.50 4.99 17.40
CA LEU A 81 2.99 6.19 18.05
C LEU A 81 1.62 5.94 18.71
N ASN A 82 0.72 5.21 18.04
CA ASN A 82 -0.57 4.84 18.63
C ASN A 82 -0.44 3.91 19.83
N GLN A 83 0.57 3.02 19.83
CA GLN A 83 0.83 2.16 21.00
C GLN A 83 1.40 2.95 22.18
N LEU A 84 2.24 3.95 21.93
CA LEU A 84 2.87 4.76 22.97
C LEU A 84 1.90 5.78 23.58
N PHE A 85 1.01 6.37 22.77
CA PHE A 85 0.06 7.40 23.20
C PHE A 85 -1.39 6.99 22.88
N LEU A 86 -1.86 5.95 23.57
CA LEU A 86 -3.21 5.38 23.40
C LEU A 86 -4.30 6.45 23.54
N TYR A 87 -5.28 6.43 22.64
CA TYR A 87 -6.46 7.32 22.63
C TYR A 87 -6.16 8.83 22.55
N ASN A 88 -4.94 9.22 22.16
CA ASN A 88 -4.58 10.62 22.00
C ASN A 88 -5.08 11.17 20.65
N LYS A 89 -6.20 11.91 20.71
CA LYS A 89 -6.83 12.52 19.53
C LYS A 89 -5.91 13.45 18.72
N ASN A 90 -4.84 14.00 19.30
CA ASN A 90 -3.91 14.86 18.57
C ASN A 90 -3.02 14.09 17.58
N LEU A 91 -2.79 12.78 17.84
CA LEU A 91 -2.05 11.93 16.89
C LEU A 91 -2.76 11.78 15.55
N PHE A 92 -4.07 12.08 15.52
CA PHE A 92 -4.90 12.02 14.34
C PHE A 92 -4.30 12.76 13.14
N PHE A 93 -3.83 13.99 13.36
CA PHE A 93 -3.24 14.81 12.31
C PHE A 93 -1.96 14.18 11.76
N ILE A 94 -1.11 13.66 12.65
CA ILE A 94 0.16 13.03 12.30
C ILE A 94 -0.08 11.75 11.50
N ILE A 95 -1.02 10.90 11.94
CA ILE A 95 -1.35 9.65 11.24
C ILE A 95 -1.97 9.93 9.87
N SER A 96 -2.78 10.98 9.75
CA SER A 96 -3.34 11.41 8.47
C SER A 96 -2.23 11.74 7.46
N LEU A 97 -1.16 12.43 7.90
CA LEU A 97 0.01 12.67 7.05
C LEU A 97 0.72 11.37 6.63
N PHE A 98 0.84 10.39 7.53
CA PHE A 98 1.41 9.09 7.20
C PHE A 98 0.56 8.30 6.19
N ILE A 99 -0.76 8.38 6.31
CA ILE A 99 -1.69 7.78 5.35
C ILE A 99 -1.54 8.44 3.97
N ILE A 100 -1.40 9.77 3.91
CA ILE A 100 -1.09 10.49 2.66
C ILE A 100 0.21 9.95 2.06
N VAL A 101 1.31 9.89 2.83
CA VAL A 101 2.61 9.41 2.35
C VAL A 101 2.51 7.99 1.79
N SER A 102 1.76 7.11 2.48
CA SER A 102 1.49 5.75 2.01
C SER A 102 0.70 5.72 0.70
N GLY A 103 -0.34 6.54 0.59
CA GLY A 103 -1.19 6.68 -0.61
C GLY A 103 -0.46 7.21 -1.84
N ILE A 104 0.68 7.89 -1.69
CA ILE A 104 1.50 8.34 -2.83
C ILE A 104 1.99 7.15 -3.67
N SER A 105 2.36 6.04 -3.03
CA SER A 105 2.93 4.88 -3.71
C SER A 105 1.98 4.20 -4.72
N PRO A 106 0.69 3.88 -4.41
CA PRO A 106 -0.25 3.38 -5.40
C PRO A 106 -0.58 4.43 -6.46
N GLY A 107 -0.69 5.72 -6.11
CA GLY A 107 -0.91 6.78 -7.08
C GLY A 107 0.21 6.89 -8.13
N TYR A 108 1.46 6.84 -7.66
CA TYR A 108 2.63 6.78 -8.52
C TYR A 108 2.59 5.55 -9.43
N LEU A 109 2.25 4.40 -8.86
CA LEU A 109 2.16 3.16 -9.61
C LEU A 109 1.06 3.20 -10.67
N PHE A 110 -0.11 3.75 -10.36
CA PHE A 110 -1.21 3.90 -11.32
C PHE A 110 -0.79 4.74 -12.53
N SER A 111 -0.02 5.80 -12.31
CA SER A 111 0.43 6.71 -13.37
C SER A 111 1.54 6.14 -14.23
N LYS A 112 2.36 5.19 -13.72
CA LYS A 112 3.61 4.75 -14.38
C LYS A 112 3.71 3.23 -14.62
N GLY A 113 2.93 2.42 -13.91
CA GLY A 113 2.99 0.95 -13.96
C GLY A 113 2.44 0.37 -15.26
N GLY A 114 1.48 1.06 -15.88
CA GLY A 114 0.87 0.67 -17.15
C GLY A 114 1.84 0.65 -18.34
N ASP A 115 2.96 1.38 -18.27
CA ASP A 115 3.97 1.46 -19.34
C ASP A 115 4.64 0.11 -19.64
N ASN A 116 4.57 -0.84 -18.71
CA ASN A 116 5.15 -2.18 -18.85
C ASN A 116 4.17 -3.23 -19.40
N PHE A 117 2.96 -2.80 -19.78
CA PHE A 117 1.90 -3.65 -20.28
C PHE A 117 1.49 -3.22 -21.68
N ALA A 118 1.14 -4.19 -22.52
CA ALA A 118 0.65 -3.90 -23.88
C ALA A 118 -0.65 -3.08 -23.87
N ARG A 119 -1.47 -3.25 -22.83
CA ARG A 119 -2.69 -2.47 -22.60
C ARG A 119 -2.79 -2.11 -21.13
N VAL A 120 -3.07 -0.84 -20.85
CA VAL A 120 -3.22 -0.31 -19.49
C VAL A 120 -4.32 -1.07 -18.70
N LYS A 121 -5.39 -1.51 -19.37
CA LYS A 121 -6.45 -2.31 -18.75
C LYS A 121 -5.95 -3.62 -18.12
N ASP A 122 -4.91 -4.23 -18.71
CA ASP A 122 -4.40 -5.51 -18.22
C ASP A 122 -3.62 -5.29 -16.90
N PHE A 123 -2.89 -4.18 -16.80
CA PHE A 123 -2.26 -3.74 -15.55
C PHE A 123 -3.31 -3.56 -14.44
N PHE A 124 -4.34 -2.75 -14.70
CA PHE A 124 -5.41 -2.50 -13.72
C PHE A 124 -6.17 -3.77 -13.34
N PHE A 125 -6.39 -4.70 -14.28
CA PHE A 125 -7.03 -5.96 -13.96
C PHE A 125 -6.24 -6.76 -12.92
N HIS A 126 -4.93 -6.88 -13.09
CA HIS A 126 -4.11 -7.65 -12.15
C HIS A 126 -3.95 -6.95 -10.81
N GLU A 127 -3.68 -5.64 -10.82
CA GLU A 127 -3.53 -4.85 -9.60
C GLU A 127 -4.83 -4.82 -8.79
N ASN A 128 -5.98 -4.52 -9.41
CA ASN A 128 -7.27 -4.50 -8.73
C ASN A 128 -7.67 -5.87 -8.16
N ASN A 129 -7.42 -6.97 -8.90
CA ASN A 129 -7.70 -8.31 -8.38
C ASN A 129 -6.83 -8.63 -7.16
N GLY A 130 -5.56 -8.20 -7.18
CA GLY A 130 -4.68 -8.30 -6.03
C GLY A 130 -5.19 -7.48 -4.85
N PHE A 131 -5.63 -6.26 -5.10
CA PHE A 131 -6.21 -5.39 -4.09
C PHE A 131 -7.48 -6.02 -3.47
N ILE A 132 -8.42 -6.49 -4.28
CA ILE A 132 -9.64 -7.17 -3.81
C ILE A 132 -9.29 -8.39 -2.96
N LEU A 133 -8.34 -9.23 -3.41
CA LEU A 133 -7.89 -10.37 -2.61
C LEU A 133 -7.30 -9.89 -1.27
N GLY A 134 -6.46 -8.85 -1.28
CA GLY A 134 -5.89 -8.28 -0.07
C GLY A 134 -6.95 -7.77 0.91
N VAL A 135 -8.03 -7.14 0.42
CA VAL A 135 -9.18 -6.75 1.25
C VAL A 135 -9.85 -7.97 1.87
N LEU A 136 -10.16 -8.99 1.05
CA LEU A 136 -10.78 -10.24 1.50
C LEU A 136 -9.92 -11.01 2.49
N LEU A 137 -8.60 -10.90 2.41
CA LEU A 137 -7.67 -11.52 3.35
C LEU A 137 -7.46 -10.68 4.62
N SER A 138 -7.57 -9.36 4.55
CA SER A 138 -7.34 -8.46 5.70
C SER A 138 -8.39 -8.64 6.79
N LEU A 139 -9.66 -8.88 6.40
CA LEU A 139 -10.77 -9.12 7.33
C LEU A 139 -10.60 -10.39 8.19
N PRO A 140 -10.45 -11.60 7.62
CA PRO A 140 -10.19 -12.79 8.42
C PRO A 140 -8.86 -12.67 9.17
N ALA A 141 -7.84 -12.03 8.57
CA ALA A 141 -6.56 -11.85 9.25
C ALA A 141 -6.70 -11.02 10.54
N ILE A 142 -7.46 -9.92 10.51
CA ILE A 142 -7.70 -9.14 11.74
C ILE A 142 -8.60 -9.89 12.73
N LEU A 143 -9.60 -10.66 12.26
CA LEU A 143 -10.51 -11.39 13.15
C LEU A 143 -9.82 -12.53 13.90
N PHE A 144 -8.97 -13.30 13.21
CA PHE A 144 -8.30 -14.46 13.81
C PHE A 144 -6.96 -14.13 14.47
N TYR A 145 -6.23 -13.12 13.96
CA TYR A 145 -4.88 -12.80 14.44
C TYR A 145 -4.76 -11.42 15.10
N GLY A 146 -5.78 -10.55 14.99
CA GLY A 146 -5.85 -9.26 15.68
C GLY A 146 -4.58 -8.42 15.53
N SER A 147 -3.95 -8.10 16.65
CA SER A 147 -2.73 -7.27 16.68
C SER A 147 -1.55 -7.86 15.88
N LEU A 148 -1.50 -9.18 15.68
CA LEU A 148 -0.43 -9.81 14.90
C LEU A 148 -0.52 -9.41 13.42
N PHE A 149 -1.72 -9.33 12.86
CA PHE A 149 -1.92 -8.83 11.49
C PHE A 149 -1.48 -7.37 11.39
N LEU A 150 -1.80 -6.52 12.38
CA LEU A 150 -1.35 -5.13 12.38
C LEU A 150 0.19 -5.01 12.44
N LYS A 151 0.86 -5.91 13.16
CA LYS A 151 2.32 -5.91 13.27
C LYS A 151 3.03 -6.46 12.05
N ILE A 152 2.45 -7.46 11.37
CA ILE A 152 3.16 -8.24 10.35
C ILE A 152 2.59 -8.04 8.95
N GLY A 153 1.28 -7.80 8.80
CA GLY A 153 0.59 -7.76 7.52
C GLY A 153 1.24 -6.82 6.49
N PRO A 154 1.37 -5.52 6.79
CA PRO A 154 2.02 -4.58 5.88
C PRO A 154 3.48 -4.94 5.55
N ALA A 155 4.25 -5.49 6.51
CA ALA A 155 5.63 -5.93 6.29
C ALA A 155 5.67 -7.18 5.41
N ALA A 156 4.80 -8.15 5.64
CA ALA A 156 4.71 -9.36 4.83
C ALA A 156 4.39 -9.02 3.38
N GLY A 157 3.43 -8.12 3.14
CA GLY A 157 3.13 -7.62 1.79
C GLY A 157 4.34 -6.92 1.15
N PHE A 158 5.03 -6.06 1.91
CA PHE A 158 6.22 -5.35 1.43
C PHE A 158 7.38 -6.30 1.10
N VAL A 159 7.71 -7.21 2.01
CA VAL A 159 8.79 -8.19 1.83
C VAL A 159 8.47 -9.11 0.66
N PHE A 160 7.23 -9.59 0.54
CA PHE A 160 6.83 -10.44 -0.57
C PHE A 160 6.93 -9.70 -1.91
N PHE A 161 6.50 -8.44 -1.95
CA PHE A 161 6.71 -7.59 -3.13
C PHE A 161 8.19 -7.44 -3.47
N MET A 162 9.04 -7.11 -2.49
CA MET A 162 10.48 -6.94 -2.71
C MET A 162 11.15 -8.22 -3.20
N LEU A 163 10.82 -9.37 -2.60
CA LEU A 163 11.33 -10.67 -3.04
C LEU A 163 11.00 -10.92 -4.52
N MET A 164 9.74 -10.73 -4.91
CA MET A 164 9.34 -10.90 -6.31
C MET A 164 9.98 -9.86 -7.23
N PHE A 165 10.16 -8.63 -6.75
CA PHE A 165 10.83 -7.56 -7.50
C PHE A 165 12.31 -7.90 -7.75
N PHE A 166 13.03 -8.42 -6.76
CA PHE A 166 14.42 -8.86 -6.94
C PHE A 166 14.53 -10.10 -7.83
N LEU A 167 13.63 -11.08 -7.69
CA LEU A 167 13.56 -12.23 -8.60
C LEU A 167 13.25 -11.81 -10.05
N SER A 168 12.68 -10.62 -10.24
CA SER A 168 12.49 -10.00 -11.56
C SER A 168 13.70 -9.25 -12.12
N ASN A 169 14.85 -9.30 -11.44
CA ASN A 169 16.04 -8.48 -11.72
C ASN A 169 15.72 -6.97 -11.80
N GLY A 170 14.69 -6.52 -11.06
CA GLY A 170 14.26 -5.12 -11.02
C GLY A 170 13.64 -4.58 -12.33
N HIS A 171 13.25 -5.44 -13.28
CA HIS A 171 12.77 -5.04 -14.61
C HIS A 171 11.36 -4.42 -14.65
N TRP A 172 10.68 -4.24 -13.52
CA TRP A 172 9.32 -3.70 -13.48
C TRP A 172 9.27 -2.17 -13.45
N LEU A 173 10.37 -1.49 -13.14
CA LEU A 173 10.41 -0.04 -13.23
C LEU A 173 11.09 0.38 -14.53
N PRO A 174 10.52 1.34 -15.25
CA PRO A 174 11.06 1.81 -16.51
C PRO A 174 12.49 2.29 -16.28
N ARG A 175 13.46 1.59 -16.87
CA ARG A 175 14.84 2.08 -16.94
C ARG A 175 14.78 3.42 -17.67
N LYS A 176 15.44 4.44 -17.11
CA LYS A 176 15.64 5.73 -17.78
C LYS A 176 15.99 5.44 -19.25
N ARG A 177 15.16 5.92 -20.17
CA ARG A 177 15.61 6.14 -21.54
C ARG A 177 16.50 7.38 -21.53
#